data_AF-A0A1I4WZH5-F1
#
_entry.id   AF-A0A1I4WZH5-F1
#
_cell.length_a   1.000
_cell.length_b   1.000
_cell.length_c   1.000
_cell.angle_alpha   90.00
_cell.angle_beta   90.00
_cell.angle_gamma   90.00
#
_symmetry.space_group_name_H-M   'P 1'
#
loop_
_entity.id
_entity.type
_entity.pdbx_description
1 polymer ?
#
loop_
_entity_poly.entity_id
_entity_poly.type
_entity_poly.pdbx_seq_one_letter_code
_entity_poly.pdbx_strand_id
1 'polypeptide(L)'
;MRNLSIKLILAGLGICAALAGCASSTPVLDSKFGDAVTAAKAQQTLHPDAPLNKKAATGLDGKGADTVVDKYHKSFETQQPATNTFTIGIGSGSSGSTTSK
;
A
#
# COMPACT_ATOMS: atom_id res chain seq x y z
N MET A 1 -21.89 -2.75 -55.92
CA MET A 1 -22.25 -3.53 -54.72
C MET A 1 -21.04 -4.28 -54.17
N ARG A 2 -20.37 -5.14 -54.96
CA ARG A 2 -19.16 -5.90 -54.55
C ARG A 2 -18.00 -5.03 -54.03
N ASN A 3 -17.81 -3.86 -54.63
CA ASN A 3 -16.84 -2.83 -54.23
C ASN A 3 -17.19 -2.13 -52.92
N LEU A 4 -18.48 -1.93 -52.63
CA LEU A 4 -18.96 -1.34 -51.38
C LEU A 4 -18.81 -2.36 -50.23
N SER A 5 -19.12 -3.63 -50.49
CA SER A 5 -18.91 -4.73 -49.54
C SER A 5 -17.44 -4.90 -49.15
N ILE A 6 -16.50 -4.81 -50.10
CA ILE A 6 -15.05 -4.88 -49.81
C ILE A 6 -14.60 -3.71 -48.93
N LYS A 7 -15.07 -2.49 -49.19
CA LYS A 7 -14.75 -1.31 -48.37
C LYS A 7 -15.28 -1.44 -46.93
N LEU A 8 -16.48 -1.99 -46.77
CA LEU A 8 -17.07 -2.23 -45.45
C LEU A 8 -16.30 -3.30 -44.66
N ILE A 9 -15.83 -4.36 -45.33
CA ILE A 9 -14.99 -5.39 -44.70
C ILE A 9 -13.64 -4.82 -44.27
N LEU A 10 -12.98 -4.01 -45.11
CA LEU A 10 -11.71 -3.37 -44.76
C LEU A 10 -11.87 -2.38 -43.58
N ALA A 11 -12.94 -1.59 -43.58
CA ALA A 11 -13.25 -0.66 -42.49
C ALA A 11 -13.52 -1.41 -41.17
N GLY A 12 -14.30 -2.50 -41.21
CA GLY A 12 -14.56 -3.33 -40.04
C GLY A 12 -13.29 -3.98 -39.45
N LEU A 13 -12.41 -4.49 -40.31
CA LEU A 13 -11.13 -5.07 -39.87
C LEU A 13 -10.22 -4.02 -39.21
N GLY A 14 -10.17 -2.80 -39.77
CA GLY A 14 -9.41 -1.69 -39.19
C GLY A 14 -9.92 -1.28 -37.80
N ILE A 15 -11.23 -1.27 -37.60
CA ILE A 15 -11.85 -0.96 -36.30
C ILE A 15 -11.52 -2.06 -35.27
N CYS A 16 -11.63 -3.33 -35.64
CA CYS A 16 -11.28 -4.45 -34.75
C CYS A 16 -9.80 -4.43 -34.33
N ALA A 17 -8.89 -4.11 -35.26
CA ALA A 17 -7.46 -3.99 -34.96
C ALA A 17 -7.16 -2.81 -34.02
N ALA A 18 -7.86 -1.69 -34.17
CA ALA A 18 -7.72 -0.54 -33.28
C ALA A 18 -8.23 -0.83 -31.85
N LEU A 19 -9.29 -1.65 -31.70
CA LEU A 19 -9.81 -2.06 -30.39
C LEU A 19 -8.91 -3.06 -29.65
N ALA A 20 -8.17 -3.91 -30.37
CA ALA A 20 -7.26 -4.89 -29.77
C ALA A 20 -6.08 -4.24 -29.02
N GLY A 21 -5.69 -3.02 -29.37
CA GLY A 21 -4.72 -2.23 -28.61
C GLY A 21 -5.29 -1.57 -27.34
N CYS A 22 -6.62 -1.36 -27.29
CA CYS A 22 -7.30 -0.77 -26.14
C CYS A 22 -7.59 -1.83 -25.06
N ALA A 23 -7.89 -3.06 -25.47
CA ALA A 23 -7.96 -4.24 -24.61
C ALA A 23 -6.66 -5.05 -24.71
N SER A 24 -5.51 -4.37 -24.59
CA SER A 24 -4.24 -5.04 -24.37
C SER A 24 -4.46 -6.06 -23.26
N SER A 25 -4.29 -7.34 -23.59
CA SER A 25 -4.18 -8.39 -22.59
C SER A 25 -3.26 -7.86 -21.49
N THR A 26 -3.57 -8.13 -20.23
CA THR A 26 -2.80 -7.66 -19.08
C THR A 26 -1.77 -8.70 -18.62
N PRO A 27 -0.95 -9.36 -19.46
CA PRO A 27 -0.04 -10.40 -18.98
C PRO A 27 1.07 -9.80 -18.11
N VAL A 28 1.42 -8.52 -18.32
CA VAL A 28 2.40 -7.82 -17.47
C VAL A 28 1.82 -7.46 -16.10
N LEU A 29 0.54 -7.08 -16.03
CA LEU A 29 -0.10 -6.75 -14.75
C LEU A 29 -0.40 -8.00 -13.92
N ASP A 30 -0.88 -9.06 -14.57
CA ASP A 30 -1.18 -10.34 -13.92
C ASP A 30 0.09 -11.03 -13.41
N SER A 31 1.19 -11.00 -14.18
CA SER A 31 2.47 -11.60 -13.77
C SER A 31 3.17 -10.88 -12.61
N LYS A 32 2.84 -9.62 -12.34
CA LYS A 32 3.42 -8.79 -11.28
C LYS A 32 2.46 -8.60 -10.10
N PHE A 33 1.29 -9.24 -10.14
CA PHE A 33 0.29 -9.10 -9.09
C PHE A 33 0.86 -9.58 -7.74
N GLY A 34 0.83 -8.70 -6.73
CA GLY A 34 1.33 -9.02 -5.39
C GLY A 34 2.81 -8.69 -5.14
N ASP A 35 3.58 -8.28 -6.16
CA ASP A 35 4.99 -7.90 -5.99
C ASP A 35 5.15 -6.72 -5.02
N ALA A 36 4.27 -5.72 -5.12
CA ALA A 36 4.30 -4.54 -4.24
C ALA A 36 4.06 -4.91 -2.76
N VAL A 37 3.10 -5.80 -2.49
CA VAL A 37 2.80 -6.25 -1.11
C VAL A 37 3.94 -7.12 -0.59
N THR A 38 4.51 -7.97 -1.44
CA THR A 38 5.67 -8.80 -1.09
C THR A 38 6.88 -7.95 -0.75
N ALA A 39 7.15 -6.91 -1.54
CA ALA A 39 8.21 -5.95 -1.28
C ALA A 39 7.98 -5.17 0.02
N ALA A 40 6.78 -4.64 0.22
CA ALA A 40 6.42 -3.92 1.46
C ALA A 40 6.56 -4.82 2.69
N LYS A 41 6.08 -6.08 2.60
CA LYS A 41 6.24 -7.06 3.67
C LYS A 41 7.72 -7.33 3.97
N ALA A 42 8.56 -7.48 2.94
CA ALA A 42 9.99 -7.69 3.12
C ALA A 42 10.65 -6.50 3.84
N GLN A 43 10.25 -5.27 3.51
CA GLN A 43 10.73 -4.05 4.19
C GLN A 43 10.24 -3.92 5.64
N GLN A 44 9.04 -4.42 5.93
CA GLN A 44 8.47 -4.41 7.28
C GLN A 44 8.90 -5.60 8.16
N THR A 45 9.50 -6.63 7.56
CA THR A 45 9.94 -7.83 8.29
C THR A 45 11.30 -7.59 8.92
N LEU A 46 11.32 -7.33 10.23
CA LEU A 46 12.56 -7.11 10.98
C LEU A 46 13.37 -8.40 11.19
N HIS A 47 12.70 -9.55 11.35
CA HIS A 47 13.32 -10.84 11.65
C HIS A 47 12.75 -11.95 10.73
N PRO A 48 13.32 -12.13 9.53
CA PRO A 48 12.84 -13.14 8.57
C PRO A 48 13.07 -14.59 9.02
N ASP A 49 14.02 -14.81 9.93
CA ASP A 49 14.40 -16.09 10.52
C ASP A 49 13.65 -16.44 11.82
N ALA A 50 12.73 -15.56 12.27
CA ALA A 50 11.88 -15.78 13.44
C ALA A 50 11.21 -17.17 13.54
N PRO A 51 10.67 -17.79 12.47
CA PRO A 51 10.05 -19.11 12.58
C PRO A 51 11.03 -20.26 12.90
N LEU A 52 12.34 -20.06 12.68
CA LEU A 52 13.35 -21.06 13.06
C LEU A 52 13.76 -20.94 14.53
N ASN A 53 13.43 -19.80 15.16
CA ASN A 53 13.74 -19.55 16.55
C ASN A 53 12.73 -20.26 17.46
N LYS A 54 13.19 -21.27 18.20
CA LYS A 54 12.38 -22.01 19.19
C LYS A 54 12.28 -21.30 20.55
N LYS A 55 12.98 -20.17 20.73
CA LYS A 55 12.90 -19.40 21.97
C LYS A 55 11.52 -18.78 22.08
N ALA A 56 10.86 -18.95 23.22
CA ALA A 56 9.62 -18.26 23.51
C ALA A 56 9.84 -16.74 23.39
N ALA A 57 8.93 -16.07 22.66
CA ALA A 57 8.90 -14.62 22.61
C ALA A 57 8.83 -14.08 24.05
N THR A 58 9.67 -13.11 24.37
CA THR A 58 9.58 -12.41 25.65
C THR A 58 8.25 -11.65 25.62
N GLY A 59 7.26 -12.12 26.38
CA GLY A 59 5.94 -11.51 26.46
C GLY A 59 5.98 -10.16 27.18
N LEU A 60 4.80 -9.54 27.34
CA LEU A 60 4.63 -8.34 28.14
C LEU A 60 4.94 -8.65 29.62
N ASP A 61 5.73 -7.80 30.28
CA ASP A 61 6.01 -7.96 31.70
C ASP A 61 4.75 -7.65 32.53
N GLY A 62 4.65 -8.21 33.75
CA GLY A 62 3.45 -8.06 34.57
C GLY A 62 3.08 -6.62 34.91
N LYS A 63 4.08 -5.74 35.12
CA LYS A 63 3.85 -4.30 35.38
C LYS A 63 3.40 -3.58 34.12
N GLY A 64 3.99 -3.91 32.98
CA GLY A 64 3.55 -3.46 31.67
C GLY A 64 2.10 -3.85 31.38
N ALA A 65 1.73 -5.09 31.66
CA ALA A 65 0.37 -5.59 31.48
C ALA A 65 -0.65 -4.84 32.35
N ASP A 66 -0.33 -4.64 33.64
CA ASP A 66 -1.16 -3.87 34.56
C ASP A 66 -1.36 -2.43 34.08
N THR A 67 -0.27 -1.77 33.67
CA THR A 67 -0.32 -0.40 33.12
C THR A 67 -1.15 -0.30 31.84
N VAL A 68 -1.09 -1.31 30.96
CA VAL A 68 -1.90 -1.35 29.73
C VAL A 68 -3.39 -1.46 30.06
N VAL A 69 -3.75 -2.33 31.01
CA VAL A 69 -5.15 -2.50 31.43
C VAL A 69 -5.68 -1.25 32.13
N ASP A 70 -4.88 -0.62 33.00
CA ASP A 70 -5.24 0.65 33.65
C ASP A 70 -5.51 1.76 32.63
N LYS A 71 -4.59 1.94 31.66
CA LYS A 71 -4.77 2.91 30.57
C LYS A 71 -5.99 2.62 29.70
N TYR A 72 -6.27 1.33 29.45
CA TYR A 72 -7.45 0.92 28.70
C TYR A 72 -8.72 1.37 29.43
N HIS A 73 -8.87 1.09 30.73
CA HIS A 73 -10.02 1.55 31.49
C HIS A 73 -10.13 3.08 31.54
N LYS A 74 -9.01 3.77 31.79
CA LYS A 74 -8.97 5.23 31.87
C LYS A 74 -9.33 5.92 30.55
N SER A 75 -9.09 5.28 29.41
CA SER A 75 -9.47 5.79 28.09
C SER A 75 -10.99 5.92 27.91
N PHE A 76 -11.80 5.17 28.67
CA PHE A 76 -13.26 5.29 28.66
C PHE A 76 -13.78 6.35 29.63
N GLU A 77 -13.02 6.69 30.67
CA GLU A 77 -13.37 7.71 31.66
C GLU A 77 -12.99 9.12 31.19
N THR A 78 -11.92 9.22 30.39
CA THR A 78 -11.43 10.48 29.84
C THR A 78 -11.51 10.44 28.32
N GLN A 79 -12.42 11.22 27.73
CA GLN A 79 -12.33 11.54 26.31
C GLN A 79 -10.99 12.27 26.10
N GLN A 80 -9.95 11.55 25.66
CA GLN A 80 -8.69 12.17 25.29
C GLN A 80 -9.00 13.25 24.25
N PRO A 81 -8.59 14.52 24.46
CA PRO A 81 -8.69 15.52 23.42
C PRO A 81 -8.06 14.94 22.16
N ALA A 82 -8.83 14.89 21.07
CA ALA A 82 -8.34 14.39 19.80
C ALA A 82 -7.15 15.26 19.37
N THR A 83 -5.93 14.82 19.70
CA THR A 83 -4.71 15.42 19.21
C THR A 83 -4.54 14.92 17.78
N ASN A 84 -5.31 15.54 16.88
CA ASN A 84 -5.22 15.36 15.44
C ASN A 84 -3.93 16.00 14.93
N THR A 85 -2.77 15.45 15.32
CA THR A 85 -1.46 15.95 14.88
C THR A 85 -0.69 14.80 14.22
N PHE A 86 -1.17 14.39 13.06
CA PHE A 86 -0.33 13.68 12.09
C PHE A 86 0.54 14.71 11.36
N THR A 87 1.71 15.04 11.91
CA THR A 87 2.73 15.74 11.12
C THR A 87 3.47 14.69 10.31
N ILE A 88 2.93 14.33 9.15
CA ILE A 88 3.67 13.52 8.17
C ILE A 88 4.73 14.44 7.55
N GLY A 89 5.95 14.37 8.07
CA GLY A 89 7.11 15.07 7.51
C GLY A 89 7.53 14.46 6.18
N ILE A 90 6.82 14.79 5.09
CA ILE A 90 7.35 14.61 3.74
C ILE A 90 8.43 15.68 3.51
N GLY A 91 9.68 15.32 3.83
CA GLY A 91 10.84 16.12 3.44
C GLY A 91 11.01 16.09 1.92
N SER A 92 10.26 16.93 1.20
CA SER A 92 10.70 17.39 -0.11
C SER A 92 11.93 18.25 0.13
N GLY A 93 13.07 17.82 -0.41
CA GLY A 93 14.32 18.55 -0.30
C GLY A 93 14.18 20.04 -0.64
N SER A 94 15.00 20.83 0.05
CA SER A 94 15.35 22.23 -0.20
C SER A 94 14.59 23.30 0.61
N SER A 95 15.37 23.89 1.51
CA SER A 95 15.53 25.34 1.74
C SER A 95 14.95 25.91 3.03
N GLY A 96 15.85 26.39 3.91
CA GLY A 96 15.60 27.62 4.66
C GLY A 96 15.35 27.46 6.15
N SER A 97 16.42 27.25 6.91
CA SER A 97 16.49 27.63 8.31
C SER A 97 16.27 29.14 8.47
N THR A 98 15.25 29.56 9.22
CA THR A 98 15.22 30.87 9.87
C THR A 98 14.60 30.75 11.26
N THR A 99 15.49 30.61 12.25
CA THR A 99 15.30 31.08 13.62
C THR A 99 15.00 32.58 13.59
N SER A 100 14.00 33.05 14.34
CA SER A 100 13.94 34.44 14.82
C SER A 100 12.96 34.60 15.99
N LYS A 101 13.58 34.94 17.14
CA LYS A 101 13.09 35.62 18.36
C LYS A 101 11.86 35.11 19.10
#